data_AF-A0A6N7YJE4-F1
#
_entry.id   AF-A0A6N7YJE4-F1
#
_cell.length_a   1.000
_cell.length_b   1.000
_cell.length_c   1.000
_cell.angle_alpha   90.00
_cell.angle_beta   90.00
_cell.angle_gamma   90.00
#
_symmetry.space_group_name_H-M   'P 1'
#
loop_
_entity.id
_entity.type
_entity.pdbx_description
1 polymer ?
#
loop_
_entity_poly.entity_id
_entity_poly.type
_entity_poly.pdbx_seq_one_letter_code
_entity_poly.pdbx_strand_id
1 'polypeptide(L)'
;MATGFSVLDTLNKNSKRGIDTTPKARFRTKDISIHKIYSNVKNFYPQEGIEEKADEILAVGLIDNLAVMYEPSEEGEYKLISGERRWRALKLLAERGYTEYELVTCQVRNPANEHEEKIELIIANSSRNKSVATLLREERELKEELEYLKENGMKIHGRDLSQGRLRDVIASMLHVSKTKIAQMETINKNLIKEFKEEIDKENINFSTAYELSGMSEEQQKEALQRLKDNGELSHKEIKEMKSEKLEEKAVPDYDTEEKPEEVVEKSESRIVNYDQELDQEEPEEYEEPHPVGITSLCYNCKRYLECNVRTSTCTSCDRYINKTEAEKTEEQRYSEEQDRIDRETKRKLQELHDEKKMEILPSERKRKEIEEATDKLCGYVCDKLCSNRKAVELNTKNSMYKEEEMNNYCYECELMNYVQELKDAYEKDYRK
;
A
#
# COMPACT_ATOMS: atom_id res chain seq x y z
N MET A 1 -13.20 19.49 36.12
CA MET A 1 -12.53 18.19 35.91
C MET A 1 -11.10 18.32 36.39
N ALA A 2 -10.61 17.36 37.19
CA ALA A 2 -9.34 17.50 37.89
C ALA A 2 -8.17 17.64 36.91
N THR A 3 -7.47 18.77 37.01
CA THR A 3 -6.24 19.10 36.31
C THR A 3 -5.22 17.99 36.51
N GLY A 4 -4.86 17.26 35.45
CA GLY A 4 -3.96 16.10 35.44
C GLY A 4 -2.49 16.43 35.70
N PHE A 5 -2.19 17.32 36.64
CA PHE A 5 -0.83 17.53 37.13
C PHE A 5 -0.52 16.41 38.14
N SER A 6 0.18 15.37 37.67
CA SER A 6 0.66 14.30 38.54
C SER A 6 2.13 14.53 38.86
N VAL A 7 2.50 14.34 40.13
CA VAL A 7 3.89 14.36 40.63
C VAL A 7 4.81 13.46 39.79
N LEU A 8 4.26 12.45 39.13
CA LEU A 8 4.97 11.56 38.20
C LEU A 8 5.58 12.28 36.99
N ASP A 9 4.96 13.37 36.52
CA ASP A 9 5.42 14.07 35.32
C ASP A 9 6.70 14.87 35.59
N THR A 10 6.91 15.28 36.87
CA THR A 10 8.14 15.93 37.37
C THR A 10 9.27 14.96 37.75
N LEU A 11 9.03 13.65 37.71
CA LEU A 11 10.03 12.65 38.08
C LEU A 11 11.09 12.46 36.98
N ASN A 12 12.34 12.34 37.42
CA ASN A 12 13.50 11.96 36.61
C ASN A 12 13.26 10.63 35.87
N LYS A 13 13.84 10.45 34.66
CA LYS A 13 13.81 9.20 33.86
C LYS A 13 14.05 7.94 34.71
N ASN A 14 14.96 7.98 35.68
CA ASN A 14 15.27 6.87 36.60
C ASN A 14 14.12 6.55 37.59
N SER A 15 13.36 7.55 38.01
CA SER A 15 12.23 7.39 38.94
C SER A 15 10.94 6.90 38.25
N LYS A 16 10.89 6.96 36.91
CA LYS A 16 9.79 6.43 36.08
C LYS A 16 9.97 4.95 35.70
N ARG A 17 11.13 4.36 35.95
CA ARG A 17 11.48 2.96 35.60
C ARG A 17 10.65 1.88 36.30
N GLY A 18 9.86 2.24 37.32
CA GLY A 18 8.94 1.32 38.02
C GLY A 18 7.47 1.45 37.59
N ILE A 19 7.17 2.27 36.59
CA ILE A 19 5.82 2.38 36.05
C ILE A 19 5.55 1.14 35.19
N ASP A 20 4.47 0.43 35.48
CA ASP A 20 4.00 -0.70 34.70
C ASP A 20 3.78 -0.29 33.24
N THR A 21 4.70 -0.73 32.36
CA THR A 21 4.70 -0.46 30.92
C THR A 21 3.92 -1.49 30.11
N THR A 22 3.17 -2.38 30.79
CA THR A 22 2.32 -3.35 30.10
C THR A 22 1.26 -2.62 29.25
N PRO A 23 1.03 -3.06 28.01
CA PRO A 23 -0.04 -2.52 27.18
C PRO A 23 -1.40 -2.69 27.86
N LYS A 24 -2.14 -1.59 27.97
CA LYS A 24 -3.48 -1.56 28.57
C LYS A 24 -4.45 -0.85 27.63
N ALA A 25 -5.70 -1.26 27.67
CA ALA A 25 -6.81 -0.58 26.97
C ALA A 25 -7.19 0.77 27.59
N ARG A 26 -6.40 1.28 28.55
CA ARG A 26 -6.53 2.61 29.15
C ARG A 26 -5.23 3.35 28.93
N PHE A 27 -5.34 4.60 28.50
CA PHE A 27 -4.20 5.49 28.29
C PHE A 27 -4.44 6.84 28.95
N ARG A 28 -3.35 7.54 29.30
CA ARG A 28 -3.43 8.88 29.89
C ARG A 28 -3.70 9.89 28.80
N THR A 29 -4.66 10.78 29.01
CA THR A 29 -4.90 11.93 28.16
C THR A 29 -4.64 13.24 28.91
N LYS A 30 -4.27 14.29 28.18
CA LYS A 30 -4.07 15.63 28.70
C LYS A 30 -4.40 16.66 27.62
N ASP A 31 -5.10 17.71 27.99
CA ASP A 31 -5.32 18.87 27.13
C ASP A 31 -4.05 19.73 27.11
N ILE A 32 -3.48 19.90 25.92
CA ILE A 32 -2.19 20.55 25.71
C ILE A 32 -2.38 21.61 24.63
N SER A 33 -1.78 22.79 24.85
CA SER A 33 -1.75 23.82 23.82
C SER A 33 -0.88 23.37 22.65
N ILE A 34 -1.36 23.54 21.42
CA ILE A 34 -0.61 23.19 20.19
C ILE A 34 0.72 23.92 20.07
N HIS A 35 0.88 25.07 20.74
CA HIS A 35 2.11 25.86 20.79
C HIS A 35 3.18 25.27 21.72
N LYS A 36 2.80 24.35 22.62
CA LYS A 36 3.72 23.61 23.50
C LYS A 36 4.20 22.30 22.89
N ILE A 37 3.65 21.93 21.73
CA ILE A 37 3.96 20.69 21.03
C ILE A 37 4.94 21.01 19.89
N TYR A 38 5.95 20.17 19.69
CA TYR A 38 6.92 20.28 18.60
C TYR A 38 7.05 18.97 17.81
N SER A 39 7.59 19.08 16.59
CA SER A 39 7.72 17.95 15.67
C SER A 39 8.83 17.00 16.08
N ASN A 40 8.69 15.73 15.71
CA ASN A 40 9.75 14.75 15.93
C ASN A 40 10.69 14.75 14.73
N VAL A 41 11.95 15.10 14.95
CA VAL A 41 12.99 15.09 13.90
C VAL A 41 13.19 13.70 13.28
N LYS A 42 12.85 12.63 14.00
CA LYS A 42 12.91 11.25 13.51
C LYS A 42 11.72 10.87 12.62
N ASN A 43 10.70 11.72 12.49
CA ASN A 43 9.56 11.45 11.64
C ASN A 43 9.94 11.59 10.15
N PHE A 44 9.91 10.47 9.44
CA PHE A 44 10.21 10.41 8.01
C PHE A 44 8.97 10.42 7.10
N TYR A 45 7.76 10.44 7.65
CA TYR A 45 6.55 10.42 6.84
C TYR A 45 6.34 11.79 6.15
N PRO A 46 5.93 11.80 4.87
CA PRO A 46 5.54 13.03 4.19
C PRO A 46 4.39 13.75 4.90
N GLN A 47 4.49 15.08 4.99
CA GLN A 47 3.53 15.99 5.64
C GLN A 47 2.71 16.75 4.60
N GLU A 48 2.04 16.02 3.72
CA GLU A 48 1.22 16.56 2.64
C GLU A 48 -0.27 16.67 3.03
N GLY A 49 -1.06 17.38 2.21
CA GLY A 49 -2.52 17.52 2.41
C GLY A 49 -2.88 18.06 3.80
N ILE A 50 -2.18 19.11 4.25
CA ILE A 50 -2.43 19.75 5.55
C ILE A 50 -3.68 20.62 5.49
N GLU A 51 -3.90 21.33 4.38
CA GLU A 51 -5.09 22.17 4.19
C GLU A 51 -6.37 21.31 4.16
N GLU A 52 -6.39 20.25 3.35
CA GLU A 52 -7.49 19.28 3.32
C GLU A 52 -7.77 18.70 4.71
N LYS A 53 -6.72 18.39 5.48
CA LYS A 53 -6.86 17.89 6.85
C LYS A 53 -7.42 18.95 7.80
N ALA A 54 -7.06 20.22 7.61
CA ALA A 54 -7.62 21.33 8.39
C ALA A 54 -9.11 21.52 8.09
N ASP A 55 -9.50 21.47 6.81
CA ASP A 55 -10.90 21.60 6.40
C ASP A 55 -11.74 20.41 6.89
N GLU A 56 -11.19 19.19 6.90
CA GLU A 56 -11.82 18.01 7.50
C GLU A 56 -12.03 18.21 9.02
N ILE A 57 -11.00 18.63 9.75
CA ILE A 57 -11.10 18.90 11.20
C ILE A 57 -12.10 20.03 11.48
N LEU A 58 -12.18 21.03 10.61
CA LEU A 58 -13.16 22.11 10.76
C LEU A 58 -14.59 21.60 10.55
N ALA A 59 -14.80 20.66 9.62
CA ALA A 59 -16.11 20.12 9.31
C ALA A 59 -16.66 19.17 10.38
N VAL A 60 -15.81 18.30 10.95
CA VAL A 60 -16.26 17.22 11.85
C VAL A 60 -15.58 17.19 13.22
N GLY A 61 -14.65 18.11 13.48
CA GLY A 61 -13.81 18.10 14.67
C GLY A 61 -12.64 17.12 14.57
N LEU A 62 -11.79 17.11 15.60
CA LEU A 62 -10.69 16.17 15.69
C LEU A 62 -11.20 14.80 16.15
N ILE A 63 -11.26 13.83 15.24
CA ILE A 63 -11.71 12.46 15.53
C ILE A 63 -10.63 11.67 16.27
N ASP A 64 -9.42 11.64 15.71
CA ASP A 64 -8.29 10.93 16.31
C ASP A 64 -7.41 11.89 17.11
N ASN A 65 -7.07 11.53 18.34
CA ASN A 65 -6.21 12.31 19.23
C ASN A 65 -4.73 12.26 18.82
N LEU A 66 -3.98 13.30 19.17
CA LEU A 66 -2.52 13.32 19.01
C LEU A 66 -1.86 12.42 20.05
N ALA A 67 -0.71 11.82 19.73
CA ALA A 67 0.13 11.13 20.71
C ALA A 67 1.43 11.90 20.91
N VAL A 68 1.75 12.21 22.17
CA VAL A 68 2.93 13.02 22.53
C VAL A 68 3.70 12.38 23.69
N MET A 69 4.98 12.69 23.79
CA MET A 69 5.78 12.44 25.00
C MET A 69 6.24 13.75 25.62
N TYR A 70 6.36 13.76 26.93
CA TYR A 70 6.91 14.91 27.65
C TYR A 70 8.43 14.89 27.54
N GLU A 71 8.98 15.81 26.75
CA GLU A 71 10.41 16.01 26.53
C GLU A 71 10.66 17.51 26.35
N PRO A 72 10.79 18.28 27.43
CA PRO A 72 11.02 19.71 27.33
C PRO A 72 12.32 20.04 26.59
N SER A 73 12.20 20.92 25.61
CA SER A 73 13.30 21.48 24.82
C SER A 73 13.06 22.97 24.55
N GLU A 74 13.96 23.61 23.81
CA GLU A 74 13.75 24.99 23.36
C GLU A 74 12.56 25.12 22.39
N GLU A 75 12.18 24.03 21.70
CA GLU A 75 11.08 24.02 20.73
C GLU A 75 9.70 23.83 21.37
N GLY A 76 9.63 23.31 22.60
CA GLY A 76 8.38 23.06 23.31
C GLY A 76 8.50 22.07 24.47
N GLU A 77 7.38 21.81 25.14
CA GLU A 77 7.32 20.89 26.29
C GLU A 77 7.05 19.43 25.88
N TYR A 78 6.42 19.23 24.71
CA TYR A 78 5.92 17.94 24.27
C TYR A 78 6.38 17.60 22.84
N LYS A 79 7.07 16.48 22.67
CA LYS A 79 7.46 15.94 21.37
C LYS A 79 6.34 15.09 20.79
N LEU A 80 6.03 15.25 19.51
CA LEU A 80 5.09 14.39 18.80
C LEU A 80 5.61 12.95 18.66
N ILE A 81 4.71 11.98 18.80
CA ILE A 81 4.94 10.58 18.41
C ILE A 81 4.03 10.24 17.23
N SER A 82 2.77 10.68 17.28
CA SER A 82 1.79 10.48 16.20
C SER A 82 0.84 11.66 16.05
N GLY A 83 0.37 11.86 14.83
CA GLY A 83 -0.61 12.90 14.49
C GLY A 83 0.02 14.20 13.97
N GLU A 84 1.23 14.18 13.40
CA GLU A 84 1.87 15.42 12.93
C GLU A 84 1.02 16.20 11.91
N ARG A 85 0.40 15.53 10.92
CA ARG A 85 -0.52 16.19 9.98
C ARG A 85 -1.69 16.87 10.68
N ARG A 86 -2.26 16.22 11.70
CA ARG A 86 -3.36 16.77 12.51
C ARG A 86 -2.89 17.97 13.33
N TRP A 87 -1.72 17.89 13.95
CA TRP A 87 -1.13 19.00 14.69
C TRP A 87 -0.84 20.21 13.80
N ARG A 88 -0.27 20.00 12.61
CA ARG A 88 -0.05 21.07 11.62
C ARG A 88 -1.36 21.68 11.14
N ALA A 89 -2.38 20.87 10.91
CA ALA A 89 -3.72 21.34 10.55
C ALA A 89 -4.36 22.18 11.67
N LEU A 90 -4.23 21.76 12.94
CA LEU A 90 -4.69 22.54 14.09
C LEU A 90 -3.97 23.88 14.21
N LYS A 91 -2.65 23.92 13.97
CA LYS A 91 -1.88 25.18 13.89
C LYS A 91 -2.41 26.09 12.80
N LEU A 92 -2.65 25.55 11.60
CA LEU A 92 -3.22 26.30 10.49
C LEU A 92 -4.61 26.86 10.81
N LEU A 93 -5.47 26.10 11.51
CA LEU A 93 -6.78 26.57 11.96
C LEU A 93 -6.66 27.71 12.99
N ALA A 94 -5.75 27.58 13.96
CA ALA A 94 -5.49 28.66 14.92
C ALA A 94 -4.96 29.93 14.23
N GLU A 95 -4.05 29.79 13.26
CA GLU A 95 -3.56 30.90 12.43
C GLU A 95 -4.67 31.56 11.60
N ARG A 96 -5.67 30.79 11.15
CA ARG A 96 -6.88 31.29 10.48
C ARG A 96 -7.89 31.94 11.44
N GLY A 97 -7.62 31.97 12.74
CA GLY A 97 -8.43 32.64 13.76
C GLY A 97 -9.39 31.73 14.53
N TYR A 98 -9.37 30.41 14.30
CA TYR A 98 -10.18 29.45 15.05
C TYR A 98 -9.49 29.07 16.37
N THR A 99 -9.56 29.97 17.35
CA THR A 99 -8.86 29.84 18.65
C THR A 99 -9.28 28.62 19.48
N GLU A 100 -10.47 28.06 19.23
CA GLU A 100 -10.97 26.86 19.89
C GLU A 100 -10.11 25.60 19.60
N TYR A 101 -9.29 25.62 18.53
CA TYR A 101 -8.37 24.54 18.17
C TYR A 101 -6.97 24.70 18.78
N GLU A 102 -6.71 25.75 19.56
CA GLU A 102 -5.41 25.95 20.22
C GLU A 102 -5.16 24.92 21.34
N LEU A 103 -6.22 24.39 21.94
CA LEU A 103 -6.16 23.39 23.01
C LEU A 103 -6.63 22.04 22.48
N VAL A 104 -5.75 21.04 22.50
CA VAL A 104 -6.03 19.70 21.97
C VAL A 104 -5.84 18.63 23.02
N THR A 105 -6.78 17.68 23.09
CA THR A 105 -6.64 16.49 23.93
C THR A 105 -5.65 15.51 23.29
N CYS A 106 -4.52 15.31 23.96
CA CYS A 106 -3.46 14.41 23.53
C CYS A 106 -3.41 13.16 24.40
N GLN A 107 -3.07 12.02 23.82
CA GLN A 107 -2.57 10.86 24.53
C GLN A 107 -1.11 11.10 24.95
N VAL A 108 -0.82 11.03 26.23
CA VAL A 108 0.54 11.16 26.75
C VAL A 108 1.16 9.77 26.85
N ARG A 109 2.21 9.54 26.07
CA ARG A 109 3.00 8.31 26.07
C ARG A 109 4.35 8.53 26.75
N ASN A 110 4.96 7.43 27.17
CA ASN A 110 6.26 7.45 27.84
C ASN A 110 7.08 6.24 27.37
N PRO A 111 7.60 6.26 26.12
CA PRO A 111 8.51 5.24 25.63
C PRO A 111 9.69 5.08 26.58
N ALA A 112 10.13 3.85 26.84
CA ALA A 112 11.21 3.58 27.78
C ALA A 112 12.58 4.04 27.25
N ASN A 113 12.75 4.05 25.93
CA ASN A 113 13.97 4.47 25.25
C ASN A 113 13.67 5.00 23.84
N GLU A 114 14.71 5.49 23.17
CA GLU A 114 14.61 6.08 21.82
C GLU A 114 14.22 5.06 20.73
N HIS A 115 14.52 3.78 20.93
CA HIS A 115 14.17 2.70 19.99
C HIS A 115 12.67 2.40 20.07
N GLU A 116 12.11 2.30 21.29
CA GLU A 116 10.68 2.15 21.50
C GLU A 116 9.90 3.36 20.97
N GLU A 117 10.42 4.58 21.14
CA GLU A 117 9.83 5.79 20.55
C GLU A 117 9.69 5.67 19.02
N LYS A 118 10.77 5.24 18.35
CA LYS A 118 10.77 5.09 16.89
C LYS A 118 9.85 3.96 16.42
N ILE A 119 9.78 2.86 17.16
CA ILE A 119 8.86 1.75 16.89
C ILE A 119 7.40 2.20 17.07
N GLU A 120 7.08 2.92 18.14
CA GLU A 120 5.74 3.48 18.33
C GLU A 120 5.36 4.44 17.20
N LEU A 121 6.30 5.27 16.74
CA LEU A 121 6.11 6.17 15.60
C LEU A 121 5.79 5.40 14.31
N ILE A 122 6.50 4.29 14.05
CA ILE A 122 6.25 3.46 12.86
C ILE A 122 4.90 2.75 12.96
N ILE A 123 4.62 2.08 14.09
CA ILE A 123 3.37 1.35 14.31
C ILE A 123 2.16 2.29 14.21
N ALA A 124 2.25 3.52 14.73
CA ALA A 124 1.17 4.49 14.67
C ALA A 124 0.82 4.96 13.24
N ASN A 125 1.67 4.67 12.25
CA ASN A 125 1.44 4.98 10.84
C ASN A 125 1.19 3.71 9.99
N SER A 126 1.12 2.53 10.59
CA SER A 126 1.01 1.24 9.88
C SER A 126 -0.21 1.17 8.96
N SER A 127 -1.35 1.74 9.38
CA SER A 127 -2.62 1.72 8.65
C SER A 127 -2.78 2.80 7.58
N ARG A 128 -1.80 3.70 7.39
CA ARG A 128 -1.88 4.75 6.37
C ARG A 128 -1.67 4.19 4.97
N ASN A 129 -2.35 4.78 3.98
CA ASN A 129 -1.94 4.64 2.59
C ASN A 129 -0.60 5.35 2.40
N LYS A 130 0.39 4.63 1.88
CA LYS A 130 1.80 5.02 1.84
C LYS A 130 2.39 4.68 0.48
N SER A 131 3.35 5.50 0.02
CA SER A 131 4.14 5.19 -1.17
C SER A 131 5.01 3.95 -0.96
N VAL A 132 5.45 3.35 -2.05
CA VAL A 132 6.34 2.17 -2.02
C VAL A 132 7.64 2.50 -1.29
N ALA A 133 8.23 3.68 -1.54
CA ALA A 133 9.40 4.18 -0.83
C ALA A 133 9.20 4.19 0.69
N THR A 134 8.08 4.75 1.14
CA THR A 134 7.75 4.85 2.57
C THR A 134 7.62 3.46 3.21
N LEU A 135 6.94 2.52 2.54
CA LEU A 135 6.78 1.15 3.04
C LEU A 135 8.11 0.40 3.16
N LEU A 136 9.00 0.57 2.17
CA LEU A 136 10.34 -0.04 2.21
C LEU A 136 11.19 0.55 3.34
N ARG A 137 11.08 1.86 3.56
CA ARG A 137 11.76 2.55 4.66
C ARG A 137 11.24 2.12 6.03
N GLU A 138 9.92 1.97 6.19
CA GLU A 138 9.32 1.43 7.41
C GLU A 138 9.85 0.04 7.75
N GLU A 139 9.87 -0.88 6.77
CA GLU A 139 10.37 -2.24 6.98
C GLU A 139 11.83 -2.22 7.42
N ARG A 140 12.68 -1.48 6.70
CA ARG A 140 14.11 -1.37 7.00
C ARG A 140 14.35 -0.78 8.39
N GLU A 141 13.76 0.38 8.69
CA GLU A 141 13.98 1.05 9.98
C GLU A 141 13.39 0.23 11.13
N LEU A 142 12.20 -0.36 10.97
CA LEU A 142 11.62 -1.21 12.02
C LEU A 142 12.51 -2.44 12.26
N LYS A 143 13.00 -3.07 11.20
CA LYS A 143 13.90 -4.22 11.32
C LYS A 143 15.17 -3.87 12.09
N GLU A 144 15.84 -2.77 11.73
CA GLU A 144 17.05 -2.29 12.42
C GLU A 144 16.78 -2.06 13.93
N GLU A 145 15.67 -1.41 14.28
CA GLU A 145 15.31 -1.18 15.68
C GLU A 145 15.01 -2.49 16.44
N LEU A 146 14.29 -3.42 15.80
CA LEU A 146 13.96 -4.71 16.42
C LEU A 146 15.19 -5.63 16.57
N GLU A 147 16.12 -5.62 15.61
CA GLU A 147 17.39 -6.34 15.70
C GLU A 147 18.22 -5.81 16.87
N TYR A 148 18.35 -4.49 16.97
CA TYR A 148 19.06 -3.86 18.08
C TYR A 148 18.45 -4.24 19.44
N LEU A 149 17.12 -4.19 19.56
CA LEU A 149 16.45 -4.58 20.81
C LEU A 149 16.65 -6.06 21.14
N LYS A 150 16.64 -6.94 20.13
CA LYS A 150 16.89 -8.37 20.29
C LYS A 150 18.32 -8.66 20.74
N GLU A 151 19.32 -8.03 20.12
CA GLU A 151 20.74 -8.21 20.45
C GLU A 151 21.07 -7.73 21.87
N ASN A 152 20.37 -6.70 22.35
CA ASN A 152 20.55 -6.14 23.69
C ASN A 152 19.62 -6.77 24.75
N GLY A 153 18.89 -7.85 24.42
CA GLY A 153 17.99 -8.54 25.35
C GLY A 153 16.86 -7.66 25.89
N MET A 154 16.48 -6.62 25.14
CA MET A 154 15.42 -5.69 25.52
C MET A 154 14.06 -6.21 25.06
N LYS A 155 13.02 -5.89 25.83
CA LYS A 155 11.63 -6.25 25.54
C LYS A 155 10.91 -5.08 24.87
N ILE A 156 9.95 -5.39 24.01
CA ILE A 156 9.02 -4.39 23.43
C ILE A 156 7.65 -4.64 24.01
N HIS A 157 7.11 -3.64 24.72
CA HIS A 157 5.75 -3.72 25.26
C HIS A 157 5.49 -5.00 26.08
N GLY A 158 6.51 -5.48 26.78
CA GLY A 158 6.46 -6.74 27.55
C GLY A 158 6.67 -8.03 26.75
N ARG A 159 6.74 -7.98 25.41
CA ARG A 159 7.09 -9.14 24.57
C ARG A 159 8.60 -9.33 24.48
N ASP A 160 9.01 -10.58 24.62
CA ASP A 160 10.38 -11.01 24.37
C ASP A 160 10.59 -11.26 22.87
N LEU A 161 11.59 -10.61 22.29
CA LEU A 161 11.98 -10.73 20.88
C LEU A 161 12.80 -12.00 20.60
N SER A 162 13.18 -12.75 21.63
CA SER A 162 13.81 -14.07 21.49
C SER A 162 12.87 -15.12 20.90
N GLN A 163 11.56 -14.92 21.05
CA GLN A 163 10.53 -15.87 20.65
C GLN A 163 10.03 -15.55 19.22
N GLY A 164 10.36 -16.43 18.27
CA GLY A 164 9.86 -16.38 16.89
C GLY A 164 10.77 -15.66 15.88
N ARG A 165 10.30 -15.63 14.62
CA ARG A 165 11.02 -14.98 13.51
C ARG A 165 10.73 -13.49 13.49
N LEU A 166 11.77 -12.66 13.39
CA LEU A 166 11.64 -11.19 13.33
C LEU A 166 10.68 -10.73 12.25
N ARG A 167 10.75 -11.36 11.07
CA ARG A 167 9.86 -11.12 9.94
C ARG A 167 8.37 -11.24 10.30
N ASP A 168 8.01 -12.21 11.15
CA ASP A 168 6.63 -12.44 11.54
C ASP A 168 6.13 -11.35 12.51
N VAL A 169 7.03 -10.87 13.37
CA VAL A 169 6.76 -9.73 14.27
C VAL A 169 6.55 -8.45 13.45
N ILE A 170 7.43 -8.18 12.49
CA ILE A 170 7.33 -7.03 11.57
C ILE A 170 6.00 -7.08 10.80
N ALA A 171 5.67 -8.24 10.22
CA ALA A 171 4.42 -8.45 9.49
C ALA A 171 3.19 -8.13 10.34
N SER A 172 3.19 -8.57 11.60
CA SER A 172 2.12 -8.30 12.57
C SER A 172 2.00 -6.81 12.91
N MET A 173 3.13 -6.14 13.17
CA MET A 173 3.18 -4.72 13.55
C MET A 173 2.78 -3.77 12.41
N LEU A 174 3.17 -4.10 11.16
CA LEU A 174 2.87 -3.29 9.99
C LEU A 174 1.54 -3.64 9.32
N HIS A 175 0.85 -4.70 9.78
CA HIS A 175 -0.36 -5.25 9.14
C HIS A 175 -0.13 -5.63 7.66
N VAL A 176 1.05 -6.18 7.36
CA VAL A 176 1.46 -6.60 6.01
C VAL A 176 1.71 -8.11 6.00
N SER A 177 1.46 -8.78 4.88
CA SER A 177 1.68 -10.23 4.79
C SER A 177 3.17 -10.60 4.94
N LYS A 178 3.44 -11.76 5.54
CA LYS A 178 4.81 -12.30 5.70
C LYS A 178 5.57 -12.36 4.38
N THR A 179 4.88 -12.74 3.30
CA THR A 179 5.44 -12.78 1.94
C THR A 179 5.86 -11.40 1.47
N LYS A 180 5.02 -10.37 1.70
CA LYS A 180 5.32 -9.01 1.28
C LYS A 180 6.48 -8.41 2.09
N ILE A 181 6.61 -8.73 3.39
CA ILE A 181 7.82 -8.37 4.15
C ILE A 181 9.08 -9.02 3.58
N ALA A 182 9.03 -10.31 3.21
CA ALA A 182 10.19 -10.97 2.58
C ALA A 182 10.57 -10.33 1.23
N GLN A 183 9.58 -9.90 0.44
CA GLN A 183 9.80 -9.15 -0.79
C GLN A 183 10.44 -7.78 -0.50
N MET A 184 9.96 -7.05 0.50
CA MET A 184 10.55 -5.78 0.95
C MET A 184 12.00 -5.95 1.39
N GLU A 185 12.31 -6.98 2.19
CA GLU A 185 13.68 -7.31 2.60
C GLU A 185 14.60 -7.54 1.39
N THR A 186 14.09 -8.26 0.37
CA THR A 186 14.84 -8.55 -0.86
C THR A 186 15.13 -7.26 -1.63
N ILE A 187 14.13 -6.38 -1.77
CA ILE A 187 14.28 -5.07 -2.42
C ILE A 187 15.29 -4.21 -1.66
N ASN A 188 15.14 -4.09 -0.35
CA ASN A 188 16.01 -3.27 0.50
C ASN A 188 17.47 -3.71 0.43
N LYS A 189 17.71 -5.03 0.35
CA LYS A 189 19.05 -5.63 0.30
C LYS A 189 19.71 -5.56 -1.08
N ASN A 190 18.97 -5.87 -2.14
CA ASN A 190 19.58 -6.17 -3.45
C ASN A 190 19.38 -5.07 -4.51
N LEU A 191 18.43 -4.15 -4.32
CA LEU A 191 18.15 -3.12 -5.32
C LEU A 191 19.21 -2.01 -5.26
N ILE A 192 19.77 -1.65 -6.42
CA ILE A 192 20.77 -0.57 -6.54
C ILE A 192 20.19 0.80 -6.13
N LYS A 193 21.07 1.72 -5.73
CA LYS A 193 20.70 3.04 -5.22
C LYS A 193 19.89 3.83 -6.25
N GLU A 194 20.27 3.78 -7.51
CA GLU A 194 19.62 4.51 -8.60
C GLU A 194 18.17 4.07 -8.77
N PHE A 195 17.86 2.77 -8.66
CA PHE A 195 16.47 2.32 -8.69
C PHE A 195 15.72 2.66 -7.41
N LYS A 196 16.37 2.75 -6.25
CA LYS A 196 15.73 3.28 -5.04
C LYS A 196 15.30 4.74 -5.22
N GLU A 197 16.12 5.55 -5.89
CA GLU A 197 15.76 6.93 -6.26
C GLU A 197 14.57 6.98 -7.24
N GLU A 198 14.45 6.01 -8.17
CA GLU A 198 13.29 5.91 -9.05
C GLU A 198 12.00 5.46 -8.32
N ILE A 199 12.13 4.68 -7.23
CA ILE A 199 11.00 4.38 -6.33
C ILE A 199 10.56 5.64 -5.59
N ASP A 200 11.51 6.46 -5.12
CA ASP A 200 11.21 7.71 -4.43
C ASP A 200 10.47 8.71 -5.33
N LYS A 201 10.75 8.70 -6.63
CA LYS A 201 10.04 9.47 -7.66
C LYS A 201 8.72 8.85 -8.12
N GLU A 202 8.36 7.68 -7.59
CA GLU A 202 7.19 6.90 -7.99
C GLU A 202 7.18 6.45 -9.47
N ASN A 203 8.33 6.43 -10.14
CA ASN A 203 8.46 6.00 -11.53
C ASN A 203 8.35 4.48 -11.69
N ILE A 204 8.67 3.72 -10.64
CA ILE A 204 8.53 2.26 -10.64
C ILE A 204 7.64 1.78 -9.49
N ASN A 205 6.80 0.78 -9.79
CA ASN A 205 5.92 0.18 -8.80
C ASN A 205 6.61 -0.94 -8.00
N PHE A 206 5.96 -1.41 -6.93
CA PHE A 206 6.48 -2.45 -6.05
C PHE A 206 6.83 -3.76 -6.78
N SER A 207 6.01 -4.21 -7.72
CA SER A 207 6.24 -5.46 -8.45
C SER A 207 7.50 -5.37 -9.31
N THR A 208 7.68 -4.23 -9.99
CA THR A 208 8.84 -3.94 -10.82
C THR A 208 10.11 -3.89 -9.97
N ALA A 209 10.05 -3.18 -8.83
CA ALA A 209 11.16 -3.14 -7.87
C ALA A 209 11.54 -4.54 -7.36
N TYR A 210 10.55 -5.39 -7.04
CA TYR A 210 10.80 -6.75 -6.59
C TYR A 210 11.48 -7.59 -7.69
N GLU A 211 10.98 -7.52 -8.92
CA GLU A 211 11.58 -8.26 -10.02
C GLU A 211 13.03 -7.81 -10.29
N LEU A 212 13.29 -6.49 -10.31
CA LEU A 212 14.64 -5.93 -10.47
C LEU A 212 15.59 -6.36 -9.35
N SER A 213 15.09 -6.45 -8.10
CA SER A 213 15.89 -6.90 -6.95
C SER A 213 16.36 -8.36 -7.01
N GLY A 214 15.78 -9.15 -7.93
CA GLY A 214 16.21 -10.52 -8.23
C GLY A 214 17.29 -10.63 -9.30
N MET A 215 17.71 -9.52 -9.91
CA MET A 215 18.76 -9.48 -10.94
C MET A 215 20.14 -9.13 -10.35
N SER A 216 21.22 -9.42 -11.07
CA SER A 216 22.56 -8.94 -10.71
C SER A 216 22.67 -7.42 -10.81
N GLU A 217 23.66 -6.81 -10.16
CA GLU A 217 23.85 -5.35 -10.22
C GLU A 217 24.10 -4.85 -11.65
N GLU A 218 24.82 -5.62 -12.49
CA GLU A 218 25.06 -5.27 -13.89
C GLU A 218 23.77 -5.28 -14.70
N GLN A 219 22.91 -6.29 -14.48
CA GLN A 219 21.60 -6.38 -15.12
C GLN A 219 20.68 -5.24 -14.66
N GLN A 220 20.73 -4.86 -13.38
CA GLN A 220 19.98 -3.72 -12.88
C GLN A 220 20.45 -2.42 -13.55
N LYS A 221 21.75 -2.23 -13.74
CA LYS A 221 22.28 -1.04 -14.47
C LYS A 221 21.85 -1.03 -15.95
N GLU A 222 21.84 -2.19 -16.60
CA GLU A 222 21.35 -2.33 -17.98
C GLU A 222 19.85 -1.97 -18.07
N ALA A 223 19.04 -2.51 -17.16
CA ALA A 223 17.62 -2.17 -17.06
C ALA A 223 17.44 -0.66 -16.80
N LEU A 224 18.24 -0.06 -15.91
CA LEU A 224 18.17 1.37 -15.65
C LEU A 224 18.47 2.21 -16.91
N GLN A 225 19.42 1.77 -17.75
CA GLN A 225 19.69 2.46 -19.00
C GLN A 225 18.49 2.39 -19.94
N ARG A 226 17.87 1.21 -20.07
CA ARG A 226 16.64 1.05 -20.87
C ARG A 226 15.49 1.89 -20.33
N LEU A 227 15.35 2.04 -19.00
CA LEU A 227 14.36 2.94 -18.39
C LEU A 227 14.57 4.38 -18.83
N LYS A 228 15.83 4.85 -18.86
CA LYS A 228 16.17 6.21 -19.26
C LYS A 228 15.96 6.45 -20.75
N ASP A 229 16.24 5.44 -21.57
CA ASP A 229 16.12 5.54 -23.03
C ASP A 229 14.66 5.47 -23.48
N ASN A 230 13.85 4.59 -22.89
CA ASN A 230 12.47 4.32 -23.30
C ASN A 230 11.41 5.03 -22.45
N GLY A 231 11.77 5.53 -21.27
CA GLY A 231 10.86 6.16 -20.30
C GLY A 231 10.01 5.18 -19.47
N GLU A 232 9.89 3.93 -19.89
CA GLU A 232 9.13 2.88 -19.19
C GLU A 232 9.89 1.55 -19.20
N LEU A 233 9.59 0.68 -18.23
CA LEU A 233 10.06 -0.71 -18.19
C LEU A 233 8.90 -1.68 -18.10
N SER A 234 8.76 -2.52 -19.12
CA SER A 234 7.75 -3.56 -19.15
C SER A 234 8.18 -4.80 -18.36
N HIS A 235 7.21 -5.43 -17.70
CA HIS A 235 7.42 -6.70 -17.00
C HIS A 235 7.94 -7.82 -17.93
N LYS A 236 7.65 -7.74 -19.24
CA LYS A 236 8.19 -8.70 -20.22
C LYS A 236 9.70 -8.51 -20.42
N GLU A 237 10.13 -7.27 -20.59
CA GLU A 237 11.55 -6.92 -20.79
C GLU A 237 12.40 -7.33 -19.58
N ILE A 238 11.86 -7.15 -18.36
CA ILE A 238 12.50 -7.59 -17.12
C ILE A 238 12.67 -9.12 -17.08
N LYS A 239 11.67 -9.86 -17.56
CA LYS A 239 11.75 -11.32 -17.63
C LYS A 239 12.75 -11.78 -18.70
N GLU A 240 12.75 -11.14 -19.86
CA GLU A 240 13.67 -11.44 -20.97
C GLU A 240 15.13 -11.21 -20.52
N MET A 241 15.43 -10.09 -19.87
CA MET A 241 16.78 -9.82 -19.31
C MET A 241 17.21 -10.83 -18.25
N LYS A 242 16.26 -11.44 -17.50
CA LYS A 242 16.55 -12.54 -16.57
C LYS A 242 16.84 -13.84 -17.32
N SER A 243 16.11 -14.15 -18.38
CA SER A 243 16.26 -15.40 -19.13
C SER A 243 17.47 -15.41 -20.07
N GLU A 244 17.75 -14.31 -20.79
CA GLU A 244 18.84 -14.21 -21.77
C GLU A 244 20.22 -14.54 -21.15
N LYS A 245 20.46 -14.10 -19.91
CA LYS A 245 21.72 -14.37 -19.18
C LYS A 245 21.74 -15.70 -18.42
N LEU A 246 20.58 -16.32 -18.17
CA LEU A 246 20.53 -17.71 -17.71
C LEU A 246 20.92 -18.66 -18.85
N GLU A 247 20.56 -18.31 -20.09
CA GLU A 247 20.97 -19.02 -21.30
C GLU A 247 22.45 -18.79 -21.62
N GLU A 248 23.00 -17.57 -21.48
CA GLU A 248 24.46 -17.33 -21.62
C GLU A 248 25.31 -18.13 -20.61
N LYS A 249 24.79 -18.42 -19.41
CA LYS A 249 25.47 -19.30 -18.44
C LYS A 249 25.28 -20.80 -18.73
N ALA A 250 24.43 -21.17 -19.68
CA ALA A 250 24.03 -22.55 -19.95
C ALA A 250 24.55 -23.12 -21.29
N VAL A 251 25.31 -22.35 -22.09
CA VAL A 251 25.94 -22.87 -23.33
C VAL A 251 27.40 -23.31 -23.05
N PRO A 252 27.76 -24.59 -23.30
CA PRO A 252 29.00 -25.20 -22.85
C PRO A 252 30.16 -25.07 -23.85
N ASP A 253 31.38 -24.90 -23.34
CA ASP A 253 32.62 -25.09 -24.12
C ASP A 253 33.18 -26.49 -23.83
N TYR A 254 33.24 -27.33 -24.86
CA TYR A 254 33.89 -28.65 -24.88
C TYR A 254 34.99 -28.50 -25.96
N ASP A 255 36.28 -28.62 -25.67
CA ASP A 255 37.00 -29.89 -25.59
C ASP A 255 38.41 -29.68 -25.01
N THR A 256 38.76 -30.30 -23.88
CA THR A 256 39.99 -31.11 -23.78
C THR A 256 39.84 -32.11 -22.63
N GLU A 257 40.02 -33.39 -22.97
CA GLU A 257 39.98 -34.54 -22.08
C GLU A 257 40.99 -34.45 -20.93
N GLU A 258 40.54 -34.68 -19.70
CA GLU A 258 41.17 -35.59 -18.74
C GLU A 258 40.17 -35.91 -17.60
N LYS A 259 39.78 -37.18 -17.49
CA LYS A 259 39.14 -37.77 -16.29
C LYS A 259 40.21 -37.93 -15.19
N PRO A 260 39.88 -37.88 -13.88
CA PRO A 260 38.89 -38.79 -13.29
C PRO A 260 38.01 -38.27 -12.12
N GLU A 261 36.92 -39.01 -11.93
CA GLU A 261 36.21 -39.40 -10.68
C GLU A 261 36.05 -38.40 -9.53
N GLU A 262 34.79 -38.06 -9.17
CA GLU A 262 34.21 -38.42 -7.86
C GLU A 262 32.70 -38.09 -7.73
N VAL A 263 31.95 -39.13 -7.35
CA VAL A 263 30.75 -39.20 -6.49
C VAL A 263 29.50 -38.36 -6.83
N VAL A 264 28.55 -39.03 -7.48
CA VAL A 264 27.11 -38.79 -7.31
C VAL A 264 26.59 -39.87 -6.37
N GLU A 265 26.22 -39.51 -5.14
CA GLU A 265 25.37 -40.36 -4.30
C GLU A 265 23.97 -39.77 -4.17
N LYS A 266 23.04 -40.50 -4.79
CA LYS A 266 21.61 -40.45 -4.54
C LYS A 266 21.33 -41.67 -3.65
N SER A 267 20.88 -41.49 -2.42
CA SER A 267 20.35 -42.59 -1.62
C SER A 267 19.13 -42.16 -0.81
N GLU A 268 18.01 -42.73 -1.20
CA GLU A 268 16.93 -43.07 -0.27
C GLU A 268 17.48 -44.05 0.76
N SER A 269 17.10 -43.92 2.04
CA SER A 269 16.36 -44.95 2.77
C SER A 269 16.45 -44.84 4.29
N ARG A 270 15.33 -45.23 4.92
CA ARG A 270 15.22 -46.04 6.13
C ARG A 270 15.85 -45.55 7.44
N ILE A 271 14.92 -45.07 8.26
CA ILE A 271 14.79 -45.32 9.71
C ILE A 271 15.16 -46.77 10.09
N VAL A 272 16.11 -46.94 11.01
CA VAL A 272 15.97 -47.79 12.21
C VAL A 272 17.02 -47.44 13.29
N ASN A 273 16.52 -47.53 14.53
CA ASN A 273 17.09 -47.19 15.84
C ASN A 273 18.40 -47.89 16.24
N TYR A 274 19.17 -47.26 17.14
CA TYR A 274 19.62 -47.90 18.38
C TYR A 274 19.98 -46.86 19.47
N ASP A 275 19.46 -47.13 20.66
CA ASP A 275 19.58 -46.40 21.93
C ASP A 275 21.00 -46.34 22.50
N GLN A 276 21.34 -45.28 23.27
CA GLN A 276 21.83 -45.41 24.67
C GLN A 276 21.91 -44.06 25.44
N GLU A 277 20.85 -43.81 26.23
CA GLU A 277 20.75 -43.41 27.65
C GLU A 277 21.73 -42.42 28.35
N LEU A 278 21.11 -41.41 29.01
CA LEU A 278 21.26 -40.94 30.41
C LEU A 278 21.19 -39.39 30.49
N ASP A 279 20.38 -38.69 31.30
CA ASP A 279 19.24 -38.99 32.17
C ASP A 279 18.69 -37.63 32.71
N GLN A 280 17.43 -37.61 33.18
CA GLN A 280 16.75 -36.61 34.06
C GLN A 280 15.79 -35.53 33.47
N GLU A 281 14.51 -35.94 33.33
CA GLU A 281 13.23 -35.41 33.92
C GLU A 281 12.95 -33.87 33.91
N GLU A 282 11.83 -33.26 33.45
CA GLU A 282 10.35 -33.51 33.35
C GLU A 282 9.73 -32.30 32.57
N PRO A 283 8.40 -32.17 32.25
CA PRO A 283 7.36 -33.11 31.80
C PRO A 283 6.81 -32.74 30.39
N GLU A 284 6.41 -33.73 29.59
CA GLU A 284 5.91 -33.53 28.22
C GLU A 284 4.47 -32.98 28.15
N GLU A 285 4.29 -31.93 27.33
CA GLU A 285 3.00 -31.40 26.90
C GLU A 285 2.38 -32.37 25.88
N TYR A 286 1.14 -32.80 26.12
CA TYR A 286 0.41 -33.75 25.27
C TYR A 286 0.17 -33.14 23.87
N GLU A 287 0.84 -33.66 22.83
CA GLU A 287 0.50 -33.34 21.43
C GLU A 287 -0.58 -34.30 20.88
N GLU A 288 -1.64 -33.73 20.30
CA GLU A 288 -2.73 -34.49 19.68
C GLU A 288 -2.28 -35.19 18.38
N PRO A 289 -2.76 -36.42 18.09
CA PRO A 289 -2.46 -37.11 16.85
C PRO A 289 -3.10 -36.41 15.64
N HIS A 290 -2.30 -36.18 14.59
CA HIS A 290 -2.74 -35.60 13.31
C HIS A 290 -2.92 -36.71 12.25
N PRO A 291 -4.12 -37.30 12.07
CA PRO A 291 -4.33 -38.24 10.99
C PRO A 291 -4.36 -37.53 9.64
N VAL A 292 -3.45 -37.92 8.73
CA VAL A 292 -3.48 -37.54 7.31
C VAL A 292 -4.55 -38.38 6.59
N GLY A 293 -5.81 -37.97 6.76
CA GLY A 293 -6.91 -38.17 5.81
C GLY A 293 -7.64 -39.52 5.78
N ILE A 294 -8.83 -39.56 6.39
CA ILE A 294 -10.09 -39.96 5.71
C ILE A 294 -11.22 -39.09 6.29
N THR A 295 -11.66 -38.05 5.56
CA THR A 295 -12.78 -37.19 5.99
C THR A 295 -14.10 -37.82 5.57
N SER A 296 -14.77 -38.51 6.49
CA SER A 296 -16.14 -38.98 6.29
C SER A 296 -17.12 -37.81 6.17
N LEU A 297 -18.06 -37.87 5.23
CA LEU A 297 -19.21 -36.96 5.15
C LEU A 297 -19.97 -36.87 6.49
N CYS A 298 -19.95 -37.93 7.30
CA CYS A 298 -20.59 -37.94 8.61
C CYS A 298 -20.11 -36.81 9.54
N TYR A 299 -18.83 -36.42 9.51
CA TYR A 299 -18.28 -35.40 10.41
C TYR A 299 -18.91 -34.01 10.20
N ASN A 300 -19.39 -33.73 8.99
CA ASN A 300 -20.05 -32.48 8.64
C ASN A 300 -21.57 -32.54 8.85
N CYS A 301 -22.10 -33.62 9.42
CA CYS A 301 -23.53 -33.80 9.64
C CYS A 301 -23.96 -33.17 10.98
N LYS A 302 -25.04 -32.39 11.00
CA LYS A 302 -25.58 -31.82 12.25
C LYS A 302 -25.94 -32.90 13.28
N ARG A 303 -26.40 -34.06 12.81
CA ARG A 303 -26.78 -35.22 13.65
C ARG A 303 -25.62 -36.18 13.93
N TYR A 304 -24.38 -35.75 13.72
CA TYR A 304 -23.22 -36.61 13.88
C TYR A 304 -23.19 -37.30 15.24
N LEU A 305 -23.44 -36.59 16.35
CA LEU A 305 -23.35 -37.15 17.70
C LEU A 305 -24.40 -38.24 17.98
N GLU A 306 -25.56 -38.17 17.35
CA GLU A 306 -26.72 -39.03 17.60
C GLU A 306 -26.84 -40.20 16.62
N CYS A 307 -26.04 -40.20 15.55
CA CYS A 307 -26.10 -41.24 14.52
C CYS A 307 -25.38 -42.52 14.96
N ASN A 308 -26.07 -43.66 14.96
CA ASN A 308 -25.47 -44.95 15.34
C ASN A 308 -24.77 -45.70 14.19
N VAL A 309 -24.88 -45.24 12.95
CA VAL A 309 -24.32 -45.89 11.74
C VAL A 309 -23.16 -45.08 11.13
N ARG A 310 -22.37 -44.40 11.97
CA ARG A 310 -21.24 -43.59 11.50
C ARG A 310 -20.11 -44.47 11.00
N THR A 311 -19.56 -44.14 9.84
CA THR A 311 -18.35 -44.78 9.30
C THR A 311 -17.31 -43.71 9.01
N SER A 312 -16.02 -44.07 9.08
CA SER A 312 -14.91 -43.16 8.79
C SER A 312 -14.72 -42.87 7.30
N THR A 313 -15.44 -43.57 6.40
CA THR A 313 -15.31 -43.48 4.93
C THR A 313 -16.62 -43.14 4.21
N CYS A 314 -17.63 -42.59 4.90
CA CYS A 314 -18.93 -42.31 4.28
C CYS A 314 -18.80 -41.21 3.21
N THR A 315 -19.16 -41.54 1.96
CA THR A 315 -19.19 -40.60 0.83
C THR A 315 -20.61 -40.13 0.48
N SER A 316 -21.64 -40.88 0.90
CA SER A 316 -23.05 -40.51 0.71
C SER A 316 -23.93 -41.04 1.84
N CYS A 317 -24.89 -40.24 2.31
CA CYS A 317 -25.85 -40.61 3.34
C CYS A 317 -27.20 -39.94 3.04
N ASP A 318 -28.26 -40.75 3.03
CA ASP A 318 -29.65 -40.37 2.77
C ASP A 318 -30.23 -39.45 3.86
N ARG A 319 -29.74 -39.57 5.10
CA ARG A 319 -30.17 -38.77 6.26
C ARG A 319 -29.20 -37.63 6.61
N TYR A 320 -28.29 -37.29 5.71
CA TYR A 320 -27.29 -36.24 5.93
C TYR A 320 -27.93 -34.84 6.01
N ILE A 321 -27.55 -34.09 7.04
CA ILE A 321 -27.92 -32.68 7.19
C ILE A 321 -26.63 -31.89 7.36
N ASN A 322 -26.31 -31.02 6.41
CA ASN A 322 -25.10 -30.22 6.48
C ASN A 322 -25.15 -29.28 7.69
N LYS A 323 -24.20 -29.46 8.62
CA LYS A 323 -24.10 -28.67 9.85
C LYS A 323 -23.93 -27.18 9.55
N THR A 324 -23.08 -26.82 8.60
CA THR A 324 -22.78 -25.41 8.31
C THR A 324 -24.02 -24.70 7.77
N GLU A 325 -24.71 -25.30 6.78
CA GLU A 325 -25.96 -24.74 6.24
C GLU A 325 -27.09 -24.66 7.28
N ALA A 326 -27.20 -25.65 8.17
CA ALA A 326 -28.25 -25.73 9.18
C ALA A 326 -27.99 -24.85 10.42
N GLU A 327 -26.81 -24.25 10.55
CA GLU A 327 -26.42 -23.35 11.64
C GLU A 327 -26.15 -21.92 11.14
N LYS A 328 -26.20 -21.66 9.82
CA LYS A 328 -26.11 -20.30 9.26
C LYS A 328 -27.14 -19.38 9.89
N THR A 329 -26.66 -18.24 10.40
CA THR A 329 -27.53 -17.17 10.91
C THR A 329 -28.28 -16.49 9.76
N GLU A 330 -29.36 -15.77 10.09
CA GLU A 330 -30.13 -15.02 9.10
C GLU A 330 -29.30 -13.92 8.42
N GLU A 331 -28.38 -13.30 9.16
CA GLU A 331 -27.41 -12.34 8.63
C GLU A 331 -26.45 -12.97 7.62
N GLN A 332 -25.95 -14.18 7.88
CA GLN A 332 -25.08 -14.90 6.95
C GLN A 332 -25.83 -15.29 5.66
N ARG A 333 -27.08 -15.73 5.78
CA ARG A 333 -27.94 -16.01 4.61
C ARG A 333 -28.20 -14.74 3.79
N TYR A 334 -28.43 -13.62 4.46
CA TYR A 334 -28.63 -12.33 3.81
C TYR A 334 -27.36 -11.85 3.08
N SER A 335 -26.19 -12.01 3.69
CA SER A 335 -24.91 -11.67 3.06
C SER A 335 -24.63 -12.50 1.80
N GLU A 336 -24.86 -13.82 1.85
CA GLU A 336 -24.68 -14.69 0.69
C GLU A 336 -25.66 -14.35 -0.46
N GLU A 337 -26.87 -13.94 -0.11
CA GLU A 337 -27.88 -13.47 -1.06
C GLU A 337 -27.47 -12.14 -1.71
N GLN A 338 -26.95 -11.18 -0.93
CA GLN A 338 -26.42 -9.93 -1.47
C GLN A 338 -25.24 -10.18 -2.42
N ASP A 339 -24.29 -11.04 -2.04
CA ASP A 339 -23.18 -11.41 -2.91
C ASP A 339 -23.65 -12.04 -4.23
N ARG A 340 -24.76 -12.77 -4.20
CA ARG A 340 -25.38 -13.34 -5.41
C ARG A 340 -25.98 -12.24 -6.29
N ILE A 341 -26.73 -11.32 -5.70
CA ILE A 341 -27.34 -10.19 -6.41
C ILE A 341 -26.25 -9.29 -7.02
N ASP A 342 -25.17 -9.02 -6.30
CA ASP A 342 -24.06 -8.20 -6.77
C ASP A 342 -23.35 -8.84 -7.95
N ARG A 343 -23.10 -10.15 -7.90
CA ARG A 343 -22.53 -10.90 -9.03
C ARG A 343 -23.43 -10.87 -10.26
N GLU A 344 -24.73 -11.05 -10.08
CA GLU A 344 -25.68 -11.01 -11.20
C GLU A 344 -25.81 -9.60 -11.80
N THR A 345 -25.85 -8.57 -10.94
CA THR A 345 -25.90 -7.17 -11.34
C THR A 345 -24.66 -6.77 -12.11
N LYS A 346 -23.47 -7.19 -11.62
CA LYS A 346 -22.21 -6.97 -12.33
C LYS A 346 -22.21 -7.63 -13.71
N ARG A 347 -22.73 -8.86 -13.83
CA ARG A 347 -22.84 -9.55 -15.11
C ARG A 347 -23.75 -8.79 -16.08
N LYS A 348 -24.95 -8.37 -15.63
CA LYS A 348 -25.90 -7.60 -16.46
C LYS A 348 -25.33 -6.25 -16.91
N LEU A 349 -24.62 -5.54 -16.03
CA LEU A 349 -23.95 -4.28 -16.39
C LEU A 349 -22.88 -4.50 -17.46
N GLN A 350 -22.16 -5.62 -17.38
CA GLN A 350 -21.16 -5.97 -18.38
C GLN A 350 -21.79 -6.35 -19.72
N GLU A 351 -22.87 -7.14 -19.71
CA GLU A 351 -23.66 -7.46 -20.92
C GLU A 351 -24.19 -6.16 -21.58
N LEU A 352 -24.78 -5.24 -20.82
CA LEU A 352 -25.24 -3.95 -21.33
C LEU A 352 -24.11 -3.08 -21.89
N HIS A 353 -22.94 -3.09 -21.25
CA HIS A 353 -21.76 -2.37 -21.73
C HIS A 353 -21.28 -2.96 -23.06
N ASP A 354 -21.24 -4.28 -23.17
CA ASP A 354 -20.81 -4.98 -24.37
C ASP A 354 -21.84 -4.82 -25.51
N GLU A 355 -23.14 -4.83 -25.22
CA GLU A 355 -24.20 -4.50 -26.18
C GLU A 355 -24.04 -3.06 -26.73
N LYS A 356 -23.86 -2.06 -25.86
CA LYS A 356 -23.59 -0.68 -26.29
C LYS A 356 -22.32 -0.56 -27.11
N LYS A 357 -21.30 -1.38 -26.82
CA LYS A 357 -20.05 -1.43 -27.57
C LYS A 357 -20.24 -2.06 -28.96
N MET A 358 -21.20 -2.97 -29.10
CA MET A 358 -21.56 -3.61 -30.38
C MET A 358 -22.52 -2.74 -31.23
N GLU A 359 -23.33 -1.88 -30.60
CA GLU A 359 -24.18 -0.90 -31.30
C GLU A 359 -23.36 0.17 -32.04
N ILE A 360 -22.19 0.56 -31.50
CA ILE A 360 -21.30 1.53 -32.15
C ILE A 360 -20.35 0.78 -33.07
N LEU A 361 -20.56 0.87 -34.39
CA LEU A 361 -19.65 0.29 -35.36
C LEU A 361 -18.23 0.88 -35.18
N PRO A 362 -17.13 0.11 -35.36
CA PRO A 362 -15.77 0.64 -35.27
C PRO A 362 -15.51 1.85 -36.18
N SER A 363 -16.22 1.95 -37.30
CA SER A 363 -16.23 3.10 -38.21
C SER A 363 -16.94 4.32 -37.63
N GLU A 364 -18.02 4.14 -36.87
CA GLU A 364 -18.75 5.23 -36.20
C GLU A 364 -17.98 5.77 -35.00
N ARG A 365 -17.25 4.93 -34.27
CA ARG A 365 -16.39 5.35 -33.16
C ARG A 365 -15.26 6.27 -33.65
N LYS A 366 -14.55 5.86 -34.70
CA LYS A 366 -13.50 6.69 -35.32
C LYS A 366 -14.06 7.95 -35.97
N ARG A 367 -15.27 7.89 -36.54
CA ARG A 367 -15.95 9.08 -37.08
C ARG A 367 -16.26 10.11 -35.98
N LYS A 368 -16.76 9.66 -34.83
CA LYS A 368 -16.95 10.52 -33.65
C LYS A 368 -15.63 11.10 -33.13
N GLU A 369 -14.57 10.29 -33.08
CA GLU A 369 -13.23 10.77 -32.68
C GLU A 369 -12.68 11.83 -33.65
N ILE A 370 -12.90 11.68 -34.96
CA ILE A 370 -12.54 12.68 -35.97
C ILE A 370 -13.40 13.94 -35.82
N GLU A 371 -14.70 13.82 -35.60
CA GLU A 371 -15.59 14.96 -35.34
C GLU A 371 -15.14 15.73 -34.09
N GLU A 372 -14.91 15.05 -32.96
CA GLU A 372 -14.42 15.68 -31.72
C GLU A 372 -13.04 16.33 -31.89
N ALA A 373 -12.13 15.71 -32.64
CA ALA A 373 -10.81 16.27 -32.94
C ALA A 373 -10.92 17.51 -33.85
N THR A 374 -11.83 17.48 -34.81
CA THR A 374 -12.09 18.61 -35.70
C THR A 374 -12.71 19.77 -34.91
N ASP A 375 -13.69 19.51 -34.04
CA ASP A 375 -14.31 20.55 -33.22
C ASP A 375 -13.30 21.22 -32.27
N LYS A 376 -12.39 20.43 -31.68
CA LYS A 376 -11.27 20.97 -30.87
C LYS A 376 -10.31 21.82 -31.70
N LEU A 377 -9.99 21.38 -32.92
CA LEU A 377 -9.10 22.12 -33.83
C LEU A 377 -9.75 23.43 -34.30
N CYS A 378 -11.04 23.38 -34.67
CA CYS A 378 -11.85 24.54 -35.02
C CYS A 378 -11.92 25.55 -33.86
N GLY A 379 -12.16 25.08 -32.63
CA GLY A 379 -12.11 25.91 -31.44
C GLY A 379 -10.75 26.59 -31.25
N TYR A 380 -9.65 25.83 -31.37
CA TYR A 380 -8.29 26.37 -31.25
C TYR A 380 -7.95 27.42 -32.34
N VAL A 381 -8.34 27.16 -33.58
CA VAL A 381 -8.12 28.07 -34.72
C VAL A 381 -8.93 29.35 -34.55
N CYS A 382 -10.20 29.26 -34.17
CA CYS A 382 -11.05 30.43 -33.93
C CYS A 382 -10.55 31.23 -32.70
N ASP A 383 -10.16 30.58 -31.61
CA ASP A 383 -9.68 31.26 -30.38
C ASP A 383 -8.30 31.92 -30.55
N LYS A 384 -7.32 31.26 -31.20
CA LYS A 384 -5.94 31.79 -31.26
C LYS A 384 -5.63 32.65 -32.48
N LEU A 385 -6.28 32.42 -33.63
CA LEU A 385 -5.97 33.14 -34.87
C LEU A 385 -6.93 34.30 -35.13
N CYS A 386 -8.23 34.16 -34.84
CA CYS A 386 -9.18 35.28 -34.98
C CYS A 386 -9.04 36.32 -33.85
N SER A 387 -8.75 35.90 -32.61
CA SER A 387 -8.50 36.85 -31.51
C SER A 387 -7.25 37.71 -31.73
N ASN A 388 -6.21 37.15 -32.38
CA ASN A 388 -4.98 37.89 -32.70
C ASN A 388 -5.13 38.85 -33.89
N ARG A 389 -5.97 38.53 -34.88
CA ARG A 389 -6.25 39.44 -36.01
C ARG A 389 -6.97 40.71 -35.54
N LYS A 390 -7.92 40.57 -34.60
CA LYS A 390 -8.62 41.71 -33.99
C LYS A 390 -7.73 42.59 -33.12
N ALA A 391 -6.72 42.05 -32.43
CA ALA A 391 -5.77 42.89 -31.66
C ALA A 391 -4.95 43.83 -32.57
N VAL A 392 -4.70 43.42 -33.83
CA VAL A 392 -3.99 44.23 -34.82
C VAL A 392 -4.91 45.25 -35.52
N GLU A 393 -6.17 44.88 -35.81
CA GLU A 393 -7.11 45.78 -36.48
C GLU A 393 -7.80 46.80 -35.53
N LEU A 394 -8.11 46.42 -34.28
CA LEU A 394 -8.74 47.30 -33.29
C LEU A 394 -7.83 48.45 -32.80
N ASN A 395 -6.52 48.37 -33.04
CA ASN A 395 -5.59 49.47 -32.74
C ASN A 395 -5.68 50.64 -33.74
N THR A 396 -6.52 50.56 -34.78
CA THR A 396 -6.64 51.65 -35.77
C THR A 396 -8.00 52.34 -35.84
N LYS A 397 -9.09 51.81 -35.27
CA LYS A 397 -10.38 52.54 -35.26
C LYS A 397 -11.21 52.26 -34.01
N ASN A 398 -11.36 53.32 -33.19
CA ASN A 398 -12.45 53.49 -32.23
C ASN A 398 -13.79 53.16 -32.87
N SER A 399 -14.46 52.09 -32.44
CA SER A 399 -15.94 52.04 -32.45
C SER A 399 -16.44 50.84 -31.66
N MET A 400 -17.36 51.12 -30.73
CA MET A 400 -18.32 50.17 -30.16
C MET A 400 -19.00 49.37 -31.29
N TYR A 401 -18.85 48.05 -31.30
CA TYR A 401 -19.75 47.15 -32.03
C TYR A 401 -20.03 45.90 -31.18
N LYS A 402 -21.29 45.45 -31.25
CA LYS A 402 -21.93 44.45 -30.39
C LYS A 402 -21.47 43.02 -30.72
N GLU A 403 -21.48 42.16 -29.70
CA GLU A 403 -21.12 40.73 -29.72
C GLU A 403 -21.86 39.89 -30.79
N GLU A 404 -22.99 40.35 -31.33
CA GLU A 404 -23.77 39.61 -32.33
C GLU A 404 -23.10 39.54 -33.72
N GLU A 405 -22.28 40.52 -34.10
CA GLU A 405 -21.47 40.44 -35.34
C GLU A 405 -20.22 39.54 -35.16
N MET A 406 -19.93 39.12 -33.93
CA MET A 406 -18.74 38.33 -33.58
C MET A 406 -18.86 36.86 -34.00
N ASN A 407 -20.08 36.31 -34.05
CA ASN A 407 -20.32 34.90 -34.35
C ASN A 407 -20.37 34.58 -35.86
N ASN A 408 -20.62 35.56 -36.73
CA ASN A 408 -20.77 35.33 -38.18
C ASN A 408 -19.46 35.39 -38.98
N TYR A 409 -18.37 35.91 -38.41
CA TYR A 409 -17.10 36.05 -39.14
C TYR A 409 -16.24 34.76 -39.16
N CYS A 410 -16.49 33.79 -38.26
CA CYS A 410 -15.71 32.55 -38.22
C CYS A 410 -16.21 31.53 -39.28
N TYR A 411 -17.49 31.58 -39.65
CA TYR A 411 -18.08 30.70 -40.68
C TYR A 411 -17.59 30.99 -42.12
N GLU A 412 -17.12 32.20 -42.40
CA GLU A 412 -16.59 32.60 -43.72
C GLU A 412 -15.05 32.70 -43.75
N CYS A 413 -14.36 32.27 -42.68
CA CYS A 413 -12.91 32.35 -42.59
C CYS A 413 -12.25 31.29 -43.49
N GLU A 414 -11.37 31.72 -44.41
CA GLU A 414 -10.64 30.83 -45.34
C GLU A 414 -9.89 29.69 -44.61
N LEU A 415 -9.45 29.91 -43.37
CA LEU A 415 -8.82 28.90 -42.53
C LEU A 415 -9.79 27.80 -42.08
N MET A 416 -11.06 28.14 -41.83
CA MET A 416 -12.08 27.16 -41.49
C MET A 416 -12.46 26.30 -42.70
N ASN A 417 -12.45 26.89 -43.91
CA ASN A 417 -12.59 26.12 -45.15
C ASN A 417 -11.43 25.12 -45.32
N TYR A 418 -10.19 25.51 -45.02
CA TYR A 418 -9.03 24.60 -45.11
C TYR A 418 -9.08 23.46 -44.07
N VAL A 419 -9.56 23.75 -42.86
CA VAL A 419 -9.80 22.71 -41.83
C VAL A 419 -10.89 21.73 -42.29
N GLN A 420 -11.95 22.24 -42.92
CA GLN A 420 -13.01 21.39 -43.48
C GLN A 420 -12.52 20.56 -44.68
N GLU A 421 -11.71 21.13 -45.57
CA GLU A 421 -11.07 20.41 -46.67
C GLU A 421 -10.14 19.29 -46.18
N LEU A 422 -9.39 19.54 -45.09
CA LEU A 422 -8.57 18.51 -44.45
C LEU A 422 -9.40 17.38 -43.84
N LYS A 423 -10.53 17.71 -43.20
CA LYS A 423 -11.48 16.70 -42.69
C LYS A 423 -12.02 15.85 -43.83
N ASP A 424 -12.47 16.48 -44.91
CA ASP A 424 -13.04 15.78 -46.06
C ASP A 424 -11.99 14.91 -46.78
N ALA A 425 -10.74 15.38 -46.88
CA ALA A 425 -9.63 14.58 -47.43
C ALA A 425 -9.31 13.35 -46.57
N TYR A 426 -9.28 13.52 -45.24
CA TYR A 426 -9.03 12.43 -44.29
C TYR A 426 -10.17 11.40 -44.30
N GLU A 427 -11.43 11.86 -44.36
CA GLU A 427 -12.59 10.98 -44.50
C GLU A 427 -12.60 10.22 -45.83
N LYS A 428 -12.08 10.81 -46.91
CA LYS A 428 -12.01 10.20 -48.24
C LYS A 428 -10.92 9.14 -48.35
N ASP A 429 -9.76 9.36 -47.72
CA ASP A 429 -8.70 8.36 -47.62
C ASP A 429 -9.10 7.20 -46.71
N TYR A 430 -9.96 7.42 -45.72
CA TYR A 430 -10.52 6.37 -44.87
C TYR A 430 -11.54 5.45 -45.59
N ARG A 431 -12.23 5.95 -46.63
CA ARG A 431 -13.23 5.16 -47.40
C ARG A 431 -12.61 4.28 -48.49
N LYS A 432 -11.31 4.43 -48.78
CA LYS A 432 -10.55 3.54 -49.69
C LYS A 432 -9.93 2.40 -48.89
#